data_AF-F0TBG4-F1
#
_entry.id   AF-F0TBG4-F1
#
_cell.length_a   1.000
_cell.length_b   1.000
_cell.length_c   1.000
_cell.angle_alpha   90.00
_cell.angle_beta   90.00
_cell.angle_gamma   90.00
#
_symmetry.space_group_name_H-M   'P 1'
#
loop_
_entity.id
_entity.type
_entity.pdbx_description
1 polymer ?
#
loop_
_entity_poly.entity_id
_entity_poly.type
_entity_poly.pdbx_seq_one_letter_code
_entity_poly.pdbx_strand_id
1 'polypeptide(L)'
;MINLVDVLEKLRELEKLGGLKFMVLHVLDKGPKNGTEIMDSIERHRIQVNKVLNRHSHDENAEEICSSLKPSSGAIYPLLKKLVSKGLIVKREDNKYELTEKGSYTLEKISGHLHHSLNEPMNRGTIMVDTALNEIESYIRFLSDIKPEKLQSKKESISKMSKMLIELEKSLE
;
A
#
# COMPACT_ATOMS: atom_id res chain seq x y z
N MET A 1 9.95 -11.65 -8.48
CA MET A 1 10.63 -12.26 -7.33
C MET A 1 10.73 -11.16 -6.28
N ILE A 2 10.17 -11.35 -5.09
CA ILE A 2 10.10 -10.31 -4.06
C ILE A 2 11.53 -10.04 -3.55
N ASN A 3 12.00 -8.80 -3.64
CA ASN A 3 13.31 -8.39 -3.14
C ASN A 3 13.30 -8.40 -1.61
N LEU A 4 14.16 -9.22 -1.00
CA LEU A 4 14.23 -9.43 0.44
C LEU A 4 14.62 -8.15 1.19
N VAL A 5 15.45 -7.30 0.58
CA VAL A 5 15.86 -6.01 1.16
C VAL A 5 14.64 -5.10 1.32
N ASP A 6 13.81 -5.02 0.28
CA ASP A 6 12.59 -4.22 0.29
C ASP A 6 11.57 -4.73 1.31
N VAL A 7 11.50 -6.05 1.55
CA VAL A 7 10.62 -6.63 2.58
C VAL A 7 11.09 -6.23 3.98
N LEU A 8 12.39 -6.27 4.24
CA LEU A 8 12.95 -5.91 5.54
C LEU A 8 12.81 -4.41 5.84
N GLU A 9 12.95 -3.57 4.81
CA GLU A 9 12.72 -2.12 4.94
C GLU A 9 11.25 -1.83 5.29
N LYS A 10 10.29 -2.50 4.64
CA LYS A 10 8.86 -2.37 4.94
C LYS A 10 8.49 -2.83 6.35
N LEU A 11 9.04 -3.96 6.80
CA LEU A 11 8.80 -4.45 8.16
C LEU A 11 9.32 -3.44 9.19
N ARG A 12 10.46 -2.81 8.92
CA ARG A 12 11.03 -1.76 9.77
C ARG A 12 10.16 -0.49 9.77
N GLU A 13 9.63 -0.07 8.62
CA GLU A 13 8.73 1.08 8.55
C GLU A 13 7.36 0.80 9.20
N LEU A 14 6.85 -0.43 9.06
CA LEU A 14 5.63 -0.88 9.73
C LEU A 14 5.81 -0.95 11.25
N GLU A 15 6.97 -1.42 11.73
CA GLU A 15 7.34 -1.44 13.15
C GLU A 15 7.40 -0.02 13.72
N LYS A 16 8.05 0.92 13.02
CA LYS A 16 8.12 2.34 13.41
C LYS A 16 6.74 3.01 13.43
N LEU A 17 5.91 2.73 12.43
CA LEU A 17 4.56 3.30 12.35
C LEU A 17 3.64 2.67 13.39
N GLY A 18 3.76 1.36 13.62
CA GLY A 18 2.90 0.53 14.44
C GLY A 18 1.62 0.13 13.71
N GLY A 19 1.22 -1.13 13.83
CA GLY A 19 0.12 -1.74 13.06
C GLY A 19 -1.21 -0.97 13.16
N LEU A 20 -1.58 -0.50 14.35
CA LEU A 20 -2.84 0.26 14.50
C LEU A 20 -2.81 1.62 13.78
N LYS A 21 -1.67 2.31 13.75
CA LYS A 21 -1.54 3.56 12.98
C LYS A 21 -1.65 3.30 11.49
N PHE A 22 -0.98 2.25 11.01
CA PHE A 22 -1.09 1.82 9.62
C PHE A 22 -2.55 1.56 9.24
N MET A 23 -3.29 0.81 10.06
CA MET A 23 -4.71 0.52 9.81
C MET A 23 -5.57 1.78 9.77
N VAL A 24 -5.34 2.77 10.64
CA VAL A 24 -6.06 4.05 10.60
C VAL A 24 -5.79 4.81 9.30
N LEU A 25 -4.52 4.88 8.87
CA LEU A 25 -4.18 5.54 7.60
C LEU A 25 -4.81 4.80 6.41
N HIS A 26 -4.72 3.47 6.39
CA HIS A 26 -5.30 2.61 5.35
C HIS A 26 -6.81 2.81 5.19
N VAL A 27 -7.57 2.87 6.28
CA VAL A 27 -9.03 3.05 6.17
C VAL A 27 -9.42 4.48 5.78
N LEU A 28 -8.60 5.48 6.13
CA LEU A 28 -8.82 6.89 5.76
C LEU A 28 -8.41 7.20 4.33
N ASP A 29 -7.53 6.39 3.73
CA ASP A 29 -7.20 6.50 2.31
C ASP A 29 -8.41 6.19 1.41
N LYS A 30 -9.38 5.42 1.91
CA LYS A 30 -10.71 5.19 1.32
C LYS A 30 -11.70 6.34 1.58
N GLY A 31 -11.22 7.53 1.95
CA GLY A 31 -12.01 8.74 2.18
C GLY A 31 -12.35 9.06 3.64
N PRO A 32 -12.90 10.26 3.91
CA PRO A 32 -13.05 10.81 5.26
C PRO A 32 -14.00 10.00 6.15
N LYS A 33 -13.61 9.77 7.42
CA LYS A 33 -14.37 8.96 8.40
C LYS A 33 -14.33 9.55 9.80
N ASN A 34 -15.42 9.41 10.55
CA ASN A 34 -15.45 9.71 11.98
C ASN A 34 -14.82 8.57 12.81
N GLY A 35 -14.65 8.78 14.12
CA GLY A 35 -14.00 7.79 15.00
C GLY A 35 -14.67 6.41 15.00
N THR A 36 -16.00 6.36 14.94
CA THR A 36 -16.77 5.11 14.90
C THR A 36 -16.62 4.40 13.57
N GLU A 37 -16.75 5.13 12.46
CA GLU A 37 -16.56 4.60 11.10
C GLU A 37 -15.15 4.04 10.89
N ILE A 38 -14.14 4.66 11.51
CA ILE A 38 -12.76 4.18 11.52
C ILE A 38 -12.65 2.84 12.25
N MET A 39 -13.18 2.74 13.48
CA MET A 39 -13.17 1.50 14.25
C MET A 39 -13.85 0.36 13.50
N ASP A 40 -15.04 0.61 12.95
CA ASP A 40 -15.80 -0.39 12.19
C ASP A 40 -15.04 -0.84 10.94
N SER A 41 -14.38 0.09 10.25
CA SER A 41 -13.58 -0.21 9.05
C SER A 41 -12.33 -1.02 9.36
N ILE A 42 -11.67 -0.75 10.49
CA ILE A 42 -10.51 -1.52 10.96
C ILE A 42 -10.93 -2.94 11.31
N GLU A 43 -12.03 -3.11 12.04
CA GLU A 43 -12.54 -4.43 12.40
C GLU A 43 -12.93 -5.26 11.17
N ARG A 44 -13.59 -4.64 10.18
CA ARG A 44 -13.91 -5.31 8.90
C ARG A 44 -12.65 -5.81 8.18
N HIS A 45 -11.62 -4.98 8.06
CA HIS A 45 -10.37 -5.40 7.40
C HIS A 45 -9.66 -6.51 8.19
N ARG A 46 -9.68 -6.46 9.52
CA ARG A 46 -9.13 -7.51 10.38
C ARG A 46 -9.80 -8.86 10.13
N ILE A 47 -11.13 -8.88 10.03
CA ILE A 47 -11.90 -10.10 9.74
C ILE A 47 -11.56 -10.65 8.35
N GLN A 48 -11.39 -9.78 7.35
CA GLN A 48 -11.00 -10.20 6.00
C GLN A 48 -9.58 -10.76 5.93
N VAL A 49 -8.61 -10.12 6.58
CA VAL A 49 -7.22 -10.60 6.67
C VAL A 49 -7.18 -11.96 7.36
N ASN A 50 -7.88 -12.14 8.48
CA ASN A 50 -8.01 -13.44 9.14
C ASN A 50 -8.62 -14.50 8.22
N LYS A 51 -9.68 -14.17 7.46
CA LYS A 51 -10.30 -15.10 6.51
C LYS A 51 -9.40 -15.48 5.34
N VAL A 52 -8.43 -14.65 4.96
CA VAL A 52 -7.46 -14.95 3.89
C VAL A 52 -6.31 -15.80 4.45
N LEU A 53 -5.78 -15.44 5.62
CA LEU A 53 -4.69 -16.17 6.28
C LEU A 53 -5.12 -17.57 6.73
N ASN A 54 -6.32 -17.73 7.27
CA ASN A 54 -6.85 -19.02 7.74
C ASN A 54 -7.30 -19.97 6.60
N ARG A 55 -7.12 -19.61 5.32
CA ARG A 55 -7.40 -20.54 4.21
C ARG A 55 -6.26 -21.53 3.93
N HIS A 56 -5.07 -21.35 4.52
CA HIS A 56 -3.89 -22.16 4.20
C HIS A 56 -3.18 -22.84 5.38
N SER A 57 -3.64 -22.65 6.62
CA SER A 57 -3.07 -23.37 7.78
C SER A 57 -3.97 -23.31 9.01
N HIS A 58 -4.21 -24.46 9.65
CA HIS A 58 -4.64 -24.55 11.04
C HIS A 58 -3.43 -24.24 11.95
N ASP A 59 -2.91 -23.01 11.90
CA ASP A 59 -1.78 -22.59 12.74
C ASP A 59 -2.27 -21.56 13.76
N GLU A 60 -2.31 -21.98 15.02
CA GLU A 60 -2.89 -21.26 16.16
C GLU A 60 -2.18 -19.91 16.42
N ASN A 61 -0.98 -19.71 15.88
CA ASN A 61 -0.20 -18.47 16.00
C ASN A 61 -0.71 -17.30 15.13
N ALA A 62 -1.44 -17.56 14.04
CA ALA A 62 -1.96 -16.49 13.17
C ALA A 62 -3.06 -15.67 13.85
N GLU A 63 -3.84 -16.32 14.73
CA GLU A 63 -4.92 -15.70 15.50
C GLU A 63 -4.37 -14.71 16.55
N GLU A 64 -3.20 -15.01 17.12
CA GLU A 64 -2.52 -14.15 18.11
C GLU A 64 -1.95 -12.86 17.49
N ILE A 65 -1.36 -12.95 16.29
CA ILE A 65 -0.84 -11.77 15.57
C ILE A 65 -1.99 -10.81 15.21
N CYS A 66 -3.14 -11.33 14.75
CA CYS A 66 -4.31 -10.49 14.43
C CYS A 66 -5.11 -10.02 15.65
N SER A 67 -4.99 -10.66 16.81
CA SER A 67 -5.58 -10.22 18.08
C SER A 67 -4.96 -8.90 18.58
N SER A 68 -3.65 -8.72 18.37
CA SER A 68 -2.90 -7.52 18.76
C SER A 68 -3.28 -6.22 18.02
N LEU A 69 -3.99 -6.35 16.89
CA LEU A 69 -4.47 -5.21 16.08
C LEU A 69 -5.84 -4.68 16.51
N LYS A 70 -6.51 -5.32 17.47
CA LYS A 70 -7.82 -4.89 17.97
C LYS A 70 -7.67 -3.52 18.65
N PRO A 71 -8.23 -2.43 18.10
CA PRO A 71 -8.27 -1.19 18.84
C PRO A 71 -9.21 -1.39 20.03
N SER A 72 -8.72 -1.18 21.25
CA SER A 72 -9.65 -0.86 22.33
C SER A 72 -10.28 0.49 22.00
N SER A 73 -11.58 0.65 22.24
CA SER A 73 -12.29 1.92 22.02
C SER A 73 -11.60 3.10 22.73
N GLY A 74 -10.91 2.82 23.85
CA GLY A 74 -10.11 3.80 24.59
C GLY A 74 -8.80 4.25 23.90
N ALA A 75 -8.25 3.48 22.97
CA ALA A 75 -6.97 3.79 22.32
C ALA A 75 -7.12 4.62 21.03
N ILE A 76 -8.29 4.61 20.38
CA ILE A 76 -8.45 5.22 19.06
C ILE A 76 -8.37 6.76 19.12
N TYR A 77 -9.02 7.41 20.07
CA TYR A 77 -9.06 8.87 20.15
C TYR A 77 -7.70 9.49 20.54
N PRO A 78 -6.96 8.94 21.53
CA PRO A 78 -5.58 9.35 21.78
C PRO A 78 -4.70 9.18 20.53
N LEU A 79 -4.89 8.10 19.77
CA LEU A 79 -4.15 7.86 18.54
C LEU A 79 -4.47 8.88 17.45
N LEU A 80 -5.75 9.15 17.20
CA LEU A 80 -6.20 10.15 16.22
C LEU A 80 -5.63 11.53 16.57
N LYS A 81 -5.67 11.92 17.85
CA LYS A 81 -5.04 13.17 18.32
C LYS A 81 -3.54 13.21 18.01
N LYS A 82 -2.83 12.11 18.20
CA LYS A 82 -1.40 11.98 17.88
C LYS A 82 -1.12 12.01 16.37
N LEU A 83 -2.01 11.46 15.55
CA LEU A 83 -1.88 11.50 14.08
C LEU A 83 -2.15 12.90 13.53
N VAL A 84 -3.11 13.63 14.13
CA VAL A 84 -3.34 15.04 13.84
C VAL A 84 -2.12 15.87 14.23
N SER A 85 -1.58 15.69 15.43
CA SER A 85 -0.40 16.47 15.86
C SER A 85 0.85 16.19 15.03
N LYS A 86 0.95 15.00 14.42
CA LYS A 86 2.02 14.65 13.48
C LYS A 86 1.79 15.14 12.05
N GLY A 87 0.62 15.73 11.77
CA GLY A 87 0.21 16.18 10.45
C GLY A 87 0.04 15.03 9.46
N LEU A 88 -0.33 13.83 9.93
CA LEU A 88 -0.62 12.69 9.06
C LEU A 88 -2.09 12.65 8.64
N ILE A 89 -2.97 13.13 9.51
CA ILE A 89 -4.40 13.29 9.25
C ILE A 89 -4.83 14.69 9.70
N VAL A 90 -5.94 15.19 9.17
CA VAL A 90 -6.60 16.42 9.62
C VAL A 90 -7.98 16.09 10.17
N LYS A 91 -8.40 16.79 11.23
CA LYS A 91 -9.78 16.74 11.71
C LYS A 91 -10.56 17.87 11.04
N ARG A 92 -11.61 17.52 10.30
CA ARG A 92 -12.51 18.43 9.59
C ARG A 92 -13.56 19.02 10.54
N GLU A 93 -14.25 20.05 10.06
CA GLU A 93 -15.35 20.71 10.78
C GLU A 93 -16.54 19.79 11.06
N ASP A 94 -16.78 18.80 10.18
CA ASP A 94 -17.84 17.78 10.32
C ASP A 94 -17.49 16.63 11.28
N ASN A 95 -16.42 16.79 12.08
CA ASN A 95 -15.85 15.78 12.98
C ASN A 95 -15.31 14.51 12.31
N LYS A 96 -15.15 14.51 10.98
CA LYS A 96 -14.43 13.44 10.29
C LYS A 96 -12.93 13.71 10.27
N TYR A 97 -12.18 12.64 10.08
CA TYR A 97 -10.76 12.68 9.85
C TYR A 97 -10.49 12.38 8.38
N GLU A 98 -9.48 13.03 7.83
CA GLU A 98 -9.06 12.88 6.44
C GLU A 98 -7.54 12.75 6.37
N LEU A 99 -7.06 11.98 5.39
CA LEU A 99 -5.64 11.82 5.14
C LEU A 99 -5.05 13.13 4.62
N THR A 100 -3.86 13.49 5.10
CA THR A 100 -3.07 14.57 4.49
C THR A 100 -2.16 14.02 3.41
N GLU A 101 -1.55 14.86 2.58
CA GLU A 101 -0.51 14.45 1.63
C GLU A 101 0.64 13.70 2.32
N LYS A 102 1.11 14.21 3.47
CA LYS A 102 2.13 13.54 4.28
C LYS A 102 1.67 12.17 4.78
N GLY A 103 0.39 12.05 5.13
CA GLY A 103 -0.25 10.78 5.49
C GLY A 103 -0.26 9.79 4.33
N SER A 104 -0.65 10.23 3.13
CA SER A 104 -0.66 9.42 1.90
C SER A 104 0.73 8.90 1.58
N TYR A 105 1.72 9.79 1.55
CA TYR A 105 3.10 9.44 1.30
C TYR A 105 3.67 8.45 2.34
N THR A 106 3.30 8.63 3.62
CA THR A 106 3.71 7.70 4.68
C THR A 106 3.07 6.32 4.48
N LEU A 107 1.81 6.27 4.08
CA LEU A 107 1.11 5.04 3.77
C LEU A 107 1.72 4.35 2.55
N GLU A 108 1.95 5.08 1.46
CA GLU A 108 2.54 4.60 0.20
C GLU A 108 3.94 4.01 0.38
N LYS A 109 4.78 4.57 1.27
CA LYS A 109 6.08 3.95 1.60
C LYS A 109 5.96 2.53 2.15
N ILE A 110 4.83 2.22 2.80
CA ILE A 110 4.59 0.94 3.45
C ILE A 110 3.73 0.04 2.55
N SER A 111 2.72 0.61 1.88
CA SER A 111 1.73 -0.09 1.05
C SER A 111 2.09 -0.16 -0.44
N GLY A 112 2.95 0.72 -0.94
CA GLY A 112 3.29 0.91 -2.36
C GLY A 112 3.99 -0.27 -3.04
N HIS A 113 4.38 -1.28 -2.29
CA HIS A 113 4.77 -2.59 -2.85
C HIS A 113 3.99 -3.76 -2.24
N LEU A 114 3.09 -3.51 -1.29
CA LEU A 114 2.15 -4.50 -0.73
C LEU A 114 0.86 -4.59 -1.56
N HIS A 115 0.51 -3.51 -2.28
CA HIS A 115 -0.64 -3.47 -3.19
C HIS A 115 -0.55 -4.44 -4.38
N HIS A 116 0.62 -5.02 -4.69
CA HIS A 116 0.72 -6.12 -5.65
C HIS A 116 0.11 -7.44 -5.11
N SER A 117 -0.15 -7.55 -3.80
CA SER A 117 -0.54 -8.81 -3.14
C SER A 117 -2.02 -8.90 -2.74
N LEU A 118 -2.76 -7.81 -2.63
CA LEU A 118 -4.12 -7.82 -2.08
C LEU A 118 -5.09 -7.25 -3.11
N ASN A 119 -5.79 -8.15 -3.81
CA ASN A 119 -6.81 -7.91 -4.83
C ASN A 119 -8.02 -7.10 -4.31
N GLU A 120 -7.84 -5.82 -3.95
CA GLU A 120 -8.95 -4.88 -3.76
C GLU A 120 -8.81 -3.67 -4.70
N PRO A 121 -9.90 -3.25 -5.37
CA PRO A 121 -9.86 -2.16 -6.32
C PRO A 121 -9.80 -0.82 -5.58
N MET A 122 -8.69 -0.09 -5.74
CA MET A 122 -8.62 1.33 -5.41
C MET A 122 -8.59 2.15 -6.68
N ASN A 123 -9.62 2.97 -6.82
CA ASN A 123 -9.87 3.86 -7.94
C ASN A 123 -9.01 5.13 -7.81
N ARG A 124 -7.95 5.30 -8.62
CA ARG A 124 -7.27 6.60 -8.84
C ARG A 124 -6.60 6.65 -10.23
N GLY A 125 -7.34 7.13 -11.24
CA GLY A 125 -6.88 7.18 -12.64
C GLY A 125 -5.59 7.96 -12.93
N THR A 126 -5.17 8.89 -12.07
CA THR A 126 -3.92 9.66 -12.28
C THR A 126 -2.72 9.03 -11.57
N ILE A 127 -2.91 8.58 -10.33
CA ILE A 127 -1.85 7.90 -9.55
C ILE A 127 -1.49 6.55 -10.20
N MET A 128 -2.42 5.88 -10.90
CA MET A 128 -2.13 4.66 -11.65
C MET A 128 -1.18 4.89 -12.83
N VAL A 129 -1.29 6.00 -13.55
CA VAL A 129 -0.45 6.27 -14.71
C VAL A 129 0.98 6.55 -14.26
N ASP A 130 1.16 7.47 -13.31
CA ASP A 130 2.49 7.79 -12.79
C ASP A 130 3.15 6.59 -12.09
N THR A 131 2.36 5.80 -11.34
CA THR A 131 2.87 4.58 -10.70
C THR A 131 3.26 3.53 -11.74
N ALA A 132 2.42 3.28 -12.74
CA ALA A 132 2.74 2.32 -13.81
C ALA A 132 3.98 2.76 -14.60
N LEU A 133 4.13 4.05 -14.89
CA LEU A 133 5.30 4.60 -15.56
C LEU A 133 6.57 4.44 -14.69
N ASN A 134 6.48 4.74 -13.39
CA ASN A 134 7.59 4.54 -12.45
C ASN A 134 8.00 3.07 -12.32
N GLU A 135 7.05 2.14 -12.35
CA GLU A 135 7.33 0.69 -12.35
C GLU A 135 8.03 0.27 -13.64
N ILE A 136 7.53 0.71 -14.80
CA ILE A 136 8.17 0.46 -16.10
C ILE A 136 9.60 0.99 -16.09
N GLU A 137 9.82 2.22 -15.63
CA GLU A 137 11.16 2.82 -15.53
C GLU A 137 12.07 2.00 -14.61
N SER A 138 11.59 1.60 -13.45
CA SER A 138 12.35 0.79 -12.49
C SER A 138 12.76 -0.56 -13.08
N TYR A 139 11.87 -1.23 -13.81
CA TYR A 139 12.19 -2.47 -14.50
C TYR A 139 13.16 -2.26 -15.66
N ILE A 140 13.06 -1.16 -16.41
CA ILE A 140 14.02 -0.83 -17.46
C ILE A 140 15.42 -0.62 -16.88
N ARG A 141 15.53 0.11 -15.76
CA ARG A 141 16.82 0.29 -15.05
C ARG A 141 17.40 -1.05 -14.62
N PHE A 142 16.61 -1.90 -13.99
CA PHE A 142 17.02 -3.25 -13.62
C PHE A 142 17.52 -4.08 -14.82
N LEU A 143 16.78 -4.06 -15.94
CA LEU A 143 17.17 -4.77 -17.15
C LEU A 143 18.45 -4.19 -17.76
N SER A 144 18.67 -2.88 -17.63
CA SER A 144 19.87 -2.20 -18.14
C SER A 144 21.14 -2.59 -17.37
N ASP A 145 20.99 -2.98 -16.10
CA ASP A 145 22.10 -3.49 -15.27
C ASP A 145 22.46 -4.95 -15.57
N ILE A 146 21.63 -5.66 -16.35
CA ILE A 146 21.90 -7.07 -16.73
C ILE A 146 22.83 -7.10 -17.96
N LYS A 147 23.79 -8.03 -17.91
CA LYS A 147 24.71 -8.29 -19.02
C LYS A 147 23.96 -8.62 -20.34
N PRO A 148 24.29 -7.98 -21.47
CA PRO A 148 23.56 -8.11 -22.74
C PRO A 148 23.40 -9.55 -23.25
N GLU A 149 24.36 -10.43 -22.98
CA GLU A 149 24.35 -11.83 -23.43
C GLU A 149 23.19 -12.60 -22.82
N LYS A 150 22.73 -12.23 -21.62
CA LYS A 150 21.56 -12.82 -20.96
C LYS A 150 20.23 -12.29 -21.50
N LEU A 151 20.24 -11.12 -22.13
CA LEU A 151 19.05 -10.47 -22.69
C LEU A 151 18.86 -10.77 -24.18
N GLN A 152 19.89 -11.31 -24.84
CA GLN A 152 19.89 -11.58 -26.27
C GLN A 152 18.73 -12.48 -26.71
N SER A 153 18.39 -13.50 -25.91
CA SER A 153 17.26 -14.40 -26.16
C SER A 153 15.88 -13.78 -25.92
N LYS A 154 15.83 -12.57 -25.32
CA LYS A 154 14.61 -11.80 -25.05
C LYS A 154 14.48 -10.54 -25.91
N LYS A 155 15.42 -10.34 -26.85
CA LYS A 155 15.46 -9.17 -27.75
C LYS A 155 14.15 -8.94 -28.47
N GLU A 156 13.52 -9.99 -28.99
CA GLU A 156 12.23 -9.89 -29.69
C GLU A 156 11.12 -9.36 -28.79
N SER A 157 11.05 -9.83 -27.54
CA SER A 157 10.08 -9.33 -26.54
C SER A 157 10.33 -7.88 -26.19
N ILE A 158 11.60 -7.47 -26.03
CA ILE A 158 11.99 -6.08 -25.77
C ILE A 158 11.59 -5.19 -26.96
N SER A 159 11.86 -5.62 -28.18
CA SER A 159 11.47 -4.90 -29.40
C SER A 159 9.95 -4.76 -29.53
N LYS A 160 9.19 -5.79 -29.15
CA LYS A 160 7.72 -5.73 -29.14
C LYS A 160 7.21 -4.68 -28.13
N MET A 161 7.75 -4.67 -26.91
CA MET A 161 7.36 -3.69 -25.88
C MET A 161 7.73 -2.26 -26.29
N SER A 162 8.92 -2.05 -26.86
CA SER A 162 9.33 -0.75 -27.38
C SER A 162 8.37 -0.22 -28.47
N LYS A 163 7.96 -1.07 -29.41
CA LYS A 163 6.97 -0.70 -30.43
C LYS A 163 5.62 -0.31 -29.80
N MET A 164 5.15 -1.07 -28.81
CA MET A 164 3.88 -0.77 -28.13
C MET A 164 3.92 0.60 -27.43
N LEU A 165 5.03 0.94 -26.77
CA LEU A 165 5.18 2.24 -26.10
C LEU A 165 5.21 3.40 -27.09
N ILE A 166 5.90 3.24 -28.24
CA ILE A 166 5.94 4.26 -29.29
C ILE A 166 4.55 4.47 -29.92
N GLU A 167 3.81 3.40 -30.21
CA GLU A 167 2.45 3.53 -30.77
C GLU A 167 1.47 4.15 -29.75
N LEU A 168 1.65 3.86 -28.45
CA LEU A 168 0.91 4.53 -27.39
C LEU A 168 1.20 6.03 -27.38
N GLU A 169 2.47 6.45 -27.43
CA GLU A 169 2.88 7.86 -27.47
C GLU A 169 2.24 8.60 -28.66
N LYS A 170 2.32 8.02 -29.87
CA LYS A 170 1.69 8.59 -31.07
C LYS A 170 0.16 8.73 -30.96
N SER A 171 -0.49 7.89 -30.17
CA SER A 171 -1.96 7.95 -29.98
C SER A 171 -2.40 9.12 -29.10
N LEU A 172 -1.46 9.84 -28.48
CA LEU A 172 -1.71 11.00 -27.62
C LEU A 172 -1.59 12.34 -28.37
N GLU A 173 -1.15 12.32 -29.64
CA GLU A 173 -1.09 13.46 -30.56
C GLU A 173 -2.36 13.60 -31.41
#